data_AF-A0A9D2T684-F1
#
_entry.id   AF-A0A9D2T684-F1
#
_cell.length_a   1.000
_cell.length_b   1.000
_cell.length_c   1.000
_cell.angle_alpha   90.00
_cell.angle_beta   90.00
_cell.angle_gamma   90.00
#
_symmetry.space_group_name_H-M   'P 1'
#
loop_
_entity.id
_entity.type
_entity.pdbx_description
1 polymer ?
#
loop_
_entity_poly.entity_id
_entity_poly.type
_entity_poly.pdbx_seq_one_letter_code
_entity_poly.pdbx_strand_id
1 'polypeptide(L)'
;FLTCFMALMIYRILEKKLNEAYTCEEILDTLKNMWMARPGEKLGYTPVYTRTDLTDALHETGGFRTDYQIISDVNMRKVIRASKAKK
;
A
#
# COMPACT_ATOMS: atom_id res chain seq x y z
N PHE A 1 14.44 -19.85 11.91
CA PHE A 1 13.49 -20.73 11.20
C PHE A 1 12.06 -20.17 11.21
N LEU A 2 11.42 -20.00 12.38
CA LEU A 2 10.05 -19.45 12.51
C LEU A 2 9.81 -18.08 11.86
N THR A 3 10.75 -17.14 11.98
CA THR A 3 10.64 -15.80 11.39
C THR A 3 10.60 -15.83 9.87
N CYS A 4 11.45 -16.65 9.24
CA CYS A 4 11.46 -16.87 7.80
C CYS A 4 10.17 -17.55 7.34
N PHE A 5 9.72 -18.58 8.07
CA PHE A 5 8.45 -19.25 7.79
C PHE A 5 7.25 -18.30 7.85
N MET A 6 7.15 -17.45 8.88
CA MET A 6 6.08 -16.45 8.98
C MET A 6 6.15 -15.42 7.86
N ALA A 7 7.34 -14.97 7.47
CA ALA A 7 7.51 -14.06 6.34
C ALA A 7 7.00 -14.68 5.03
N LEU A 8 7.43 -15.91 4.72
CA LEU A 8 6.98 -16.65 3.53
C LEU A 8 5.47 -16.90 3.54
N MET A 9 4.90 -17.21 4.71
CA MET A 9 3.45 -17.40 4.86
C MET A 9 2.68 -16.11 4.58
N ILE A 10 3.15 -14.96 5.06
CA ILE A 10 2.55 -13.65 4.77
C ILE A 10 2.65 -13.34 3.27
N TYR A 11 3.79 -13.59 2.64
CA TYR A 11 3.94 -13.37 1.20
C TYR A 11 2.98 -14.24 0.39
N ARG A 12 2.80 -15.52 0.75
CA ARG A 12 1.88 -16.41 0.05
C ARG A 12 0.43 -15.98 0.19
N ILE A 13 0.03 -15.47 1.36
CA ILE A 13 -1.31 -14.88 1.56
C ILE A 13 -1.49 -13.65 0.66
N LEU A 14 -0.46 -12.82 0.55
CA LEU A 14 -0.52 -11.59 -0.23
C LEU A 14 -0.61 -11.88 -1.74
N GLU A 15 0.19 -12.80 -2.26
CA GLU A 15 0.08 -13.28 -3.66
C GLU A 15 -1.32 -13.81 -3.97
N LYS A 16 -1.91 -14.62 -3.08
CA LYS A 16 -3.27 -15.14 -3.26
C LYS A 16 -4.32 -14.04 -3.28
N LYS A 17 -4.15 -12.96 -2.51
CA LYS A 17 -5.05 -11.80 -2.55
C LYS A 17 -4.92 -10.99 -3.85
N LEU A 18 -3.74 -10.98 -4.44
CA LEU A 18 -3.46 -10.36 -5.74
C LEU A 18 -3.69 -11.33 -6.92
N ASN A 19 -4.42 -12.42 -6.69
CA ASN A 19 -4.78 -13.42 -7.69
C ASN A 19 -3.57 -14.04 -8.41
N GLU A 20 -2.42 -14.11 -7.74
CA GLU A 20 -1.14 -14.64 -8.27
C GLU A 20 -0.69 -13.97 -9.59
N ALA A 21 -1.14 -12.74 -9.85
CA ALA A 21 -0.82 -12.00 -11.08
C ALA A 21 0.58 -11.36 -11.07
N TYR A 22 1.21 -11.22 -9.89
CA TYR A 22 2.48 -10.53 -9.70
C TYR A 22 3.43 -11.37 -8.85
N THR A 23 4.74 -11.21 -9.06
CA THR A 23 5.77 -11.91 -8.29
C THR A 23 5.96 -11.30 -6.91
N CYS A 24 6.41 -12.10 -5.94
CA CYS A 24 6.80 -11.61 -4.61
C CYS A 24 7.75 -10.41 -4.67
N GLU A 25 8.74 -10.42 -5.56
CA GLU A 25 9.75 -9.37 -5.67
C GLU A 25 9.13 -8.05 -6.13
N GLU A 26 8.27 -8.08 -7.15
CA GLU A 26 7.55 -6.90 -7.64
C GLU A 26 6.65 -6.30 -6.57
N ILE A 27 5.92 -7.15 -5.84
CA ILE A 27 5.04 -6.67 -4.77
C ILE A 27 5.85 -6.06 -3.62
N LEU A 28 6.97 -6.67 -3.26
CA LEU A 28 7.83 -6.16 -2.20
C LEU A 28 8.45 -4.82 -2.59
N ASP A 29 8.96 -4.73 -3.82
CA ASP A 29 9.61 -3.52 -4.31
C ASP A 29 8.61 -2.37 -4.43
N THR A 30 7.41 -2.63 -4.98
CA THR A 30 6.35 -1.62 -5.03
C THR A 30 5.92 -1.15 -3.65
N LEU A 31 5.67 -2.05 -2.70
CA LEU A 31 5.31 -1.66 -1.33
C LEU A 31 6.41 -0.85 -0.64
N LYS A 32 7.68 -1.19 -0.86
CA LYS A 32 8.82 -0.43 -0.34
C LYS A 32 8.95 0.95 -0.98
N ASN A 33 8.60 1.07 -2.26
CA ASN A 33 8.71 2.29 -3.05
C ASN A 33 7.44 3.14 -3.06
N MET A 34 6.38 2.76 -2.33
CA MET A 34 5.17 3.57 -2.14
C MET A 34 5.38 4.67 -1.08
N TRP A 35 6.22 5.66 -1.42
CA TRP A 35 6.52 6.80 -0.55
C TRP A 35 5.47 7.90 -0.64
N MET A 36 5.28 8.60 0.48
CA MET A 36 4.38 9.74 0.60
C MET A 36 5.15 10.94 1.13
N ALA A 37 5.16 12.03 0.37
CA ALA A 37 5.74 13.30 0.79
C ALA A 37 4.67 14.18 1.45
N ARG A 38 5.08 14.95 2.45
CA ARG A 38 4.30 16.04 3.05
C ARG A 38 5.07 17.34 2.82
N PRO A 39 4.74 18.13 1.78
CA PRO A 39 5.48 19.36 1.45
C PRO A 39 5.39 20.47 2.52
N GLY A 40 4.37 20.42 3.39
CA GLY A 40 4.21 21.34 4.52
C GLY A 40 3.02 20.96 5.42
N GLU A 41 2.92 21.53 6.63
CA GLU A 41 1.91 21.15 7.64
C GLU A 41 0.45 21.30 7.18
N LYS A 42 0.17 22.09 6.13
CA LYS A 42 -1.20 22.35 5.64
C LYS A 42 -1.41 22.05 4.15
N LEU A 43 -0.37 21.65 3.44
CA LEU A 43 -0.45 21.38 1.99
C LEU A 43 -0.95 19.97 1.67
N GLY A 44 -1.10 19.11 2.69
CA GLY A 44 -1.52 17.73 2.53
C GLY A 44 -0.35 16.79 2.19
N TYR A 45 -0.70 15.59 1.75
CA TYR A 45 0.22 14.54 1.35
C TYR A 45 0.16 14.33 -0.17
N THR A 46 1.32 14.06 -0.77
CA THR A 46 1.44 13.77 -2.19
C THR A 46 2.22 12.46 -2.37
N PRO A 47 1.71 11.52 -3.20
CA PRO A 47 2.42 10.29 -3.51
C PRO A 47 3.70 10.60 -4.31
N VAL A 48 4.79 9.94 -3.92
CA VAL A 48 6.10 9.97 -4.63
C VAL A 48 6.34 8.64 -5.34
N TYR A 49 5.26 8.03 -5.82
CA TYR A 49 5.30 6.77 -6.56
C TYR A 49 4.40 6.89 -7.78
N THR A 50 4.68 6.09 -8.80
CA THR A 50 3.89 6.05 -10.04
C THR A 50 2.76 5.04 -9.91
N ARG A 51 1.58 5.40 -10.41
CA ARG A 51 0.45 4.47 -10.52
C ARG A 51 0.74 3.41 -11.57
N THR A 52 0.62 2.15 -11.18
CA THR A 52 0.72 0.95 -12.01
C THR A 52 -0.45 0.01 -11.72
N ASP A 53 -0.65 -0.99 -12.59
CA ASP A 53 -1.69 -2.01 -12.40
C ASP A 53 -1.53 -2.75 -11.06
N LEU A 54 -0.29 -2.93 -10.59
CA LEU A 54 0.02 -3.50 -9.28
C LEU A 54 -0.43 -2.58 -8.14
N THR A 55 -0.16 -1.27 -8.22
CA THR A 55 -0.65 -0.34 -7.20
C THR A 55 -2.18 -0.26 -7.18
N ASP A 56 -2.83 -0.39 -8.33
CA ASP A 56 -4.29 -0.41 -8.42
C ASP A 56 -4.87 -1.67 -7.78
N ALA A 57 -4.31 -2.85 -8.08
CA ALA A 57 -4.69 -4.10 -7.43
C ALA A 57 -4.50 -4.04 -5.89
N LEU A 58 -3.43 -3.40 -5.43
CA LEU A 58 -3.17 -3.18 -3.99
C LEU A 58 -4.22 -2.25 -3.36
N HIS A 59 -4.58 -1.15 -4.04
CA HIS A 59 -5.60 -0.22 -3.56
C HIS A 59 -6.99 -0.86 -3.50
N GLU A 60 -7.37 -1.65 -4.52
CA GLU A 60 -8.64 -2.39 -4.54
C GLU A 60 -8.71 -3.44 -3.42
N THR A 61 -7.63 -4.21 -3.24
CA THR A 61 -7.52 -5.19 -2.16
C THR A 61 -7.57 -4.52 -0.78
N GLY A 62 -6.88 -3.39 -0.65
CA GLY A 62 -6.83 -2.58 0.57
C GLY A 62 -8.13 -1.85 0.88
N GLY A 63 -8.93 -1.52 -0.12
CA GLY A 63 -10.15 -0.72 0.02
C GLY A 63 -9.88 0.74 0.36
N PHE A 64 -8.68 1.25 0.10
CA PHE A 64 -8.32 2.65 0.26
C PHE A 64 -7.43 3.07 -0.91
N ARG A 65 -7.51 4.34 -1.30
CA ARG A 65 -6.75 4.90 -2.41
C ARG A 65 -5.84 6.00 -1.92
N THR A 66 -4.60 5.99 -2.41
CA THR A 66 -3.60 6.99 -2.05
C THR A 66 -2.91 7.62 -3.26
N ASP A 67 -3.48 7.45 -4.45
CA ASP A 67 -2.99 7.93 -5.76
C ASP A 67 -3.44 9.36 -6.10
N TYR A 68 -4.07 10.09 -5.17
CA TYR A 68 -4.51 11.46 -5.39
C TYR A 68 -3.33 12.45 -5.39
N GLN A 69 -3.37 13.48 -6.25
CA GLN A 69 -2.35 14.54 -6.29
C GLN A 69 -2.11 15.18 -4.91
N ILE A 70 -3.18 15.42 -4.15
CA ILE A 70 -3.11 15.94 -2.79
C ILE A 70 -4.15 15.23 -1.91
N ILE A 71 -3.69 14.60 -0.84
CA ILE A 71 -4.54 14.01 0.21
C ILE A 71 -4.47 14.93 1.43
N SER A 72 -5.61 15.50 1.84
CA SER A 72 -5.66 16.33 3.05
C SER A 72 -5.34 15.53 4.31
N ASP A 73 -4.89 16.20 5.36
CA ASP A 73 -4.56 15.55 6.63
C ASP A 73 -5.73 14.76 7.23
N VAL A 74 -6.95 15.28 7.09
CA VAL A 74 -8.17 14.60 7.56
C VAL A 74 -8.39 13.30 6.78
N ASN A 75 -8.21 13.33 5.46
CA ASN A 75 -8.37 12.15 4.63
C ASN A 75 -7.24 11.15 4.85
N MET A 76 -6.00 11.60 5.02
CA MET A 76 -4.88 10.71 5.35
C MET A 76 -5.11 10.01 6.69
N ARG A 77 -5.64 10.70 7.70
CA ARG A 77 -6.05 10.08 8.97
C ARG A 77 -7.12 9.00 8.76
N LYS A 78 -8.08 9.23 7.85
CA LYS A 78 -9.08 8.22 7.48
C LYS A 78 -8.43 7.01 6.80
N VAL A 79 -7.50 7.21 5.88
CA VAL A 79 -6.74 6.13 5.22
C VAL A 79 -5.96 5.30 6.26
N ILE A 80 -5.24 5.95 7.17
CA ILE A 80 -4.49 5.26 8.23
C ILE A 80 -5.44 4.47 9.14
N ARG A 81 -6.60 5.04 9.48
CA ARG A 81 -7.61 4.34 10.27
C ARG A 81 -8.19 3.14 9.53
N ALA A 82 -8.46 3.26 8.24
CA ALA A 82 -8.94 2.18 7.39
C ALA A 82 -7.91 1.06 7.25
N SER A 83 -6.62 1.41 7.07
CA SER A 83 -5.52 0.44 6.99
C SER A 83 -5.34 -0.38 8.28
N LYS A 84 -5.63 0.21 9.45
CA LYS A 84 -5.57 -0.47 10.76
C LYS A 84 -6.86 -1.15 11.16
N ALA A 85 -7.97 -0.88 10.46
CA ALA A 85 -9.24 -1.51 10.77
C ALA A 85 -9.14 -3.00 10.39
N LYS A 86 -9.36 -3.88 11.36
CA LYS A 86 -9.49 -5.32 11.09
C LYS A 86 -10.73 -5.52 10.21
N LYS A 87 -10.53 -6.01 8.99
CA LYS A 87 -11.57 -6.73 8.23
C LYS A 87 -11.72 -8.12 8.82
#